data_AF-A0A969NXN1-F1
#
_entry.id   AF-A0A969NXN1-F1
#
_cell.length_a   1.000
_cell.length_b   1.000
_cell.length_c   1.000
_cell.angle_alpha   90.00
_cell.angle_beta   90.00
_cell.angle_gamma   90.00
#
_symmetry.space_group_name_H-M   'P 1'
#
loop_
_entity.id
_entity.type
_entity.pdbx_description
1 polymer ?
#
loop_
_entity_poly.entity_id
_entity_poly.type
_entity_poly.pdbx_seq_one_letter_code
_entity_poly.pdbx_strand_id
1 'polypeptide(L)'
;MDDSTDQQQSIDDQAEQAATATAAAVGLSDDEQIRIALQEIVRNDGMATIQQIYNAVVREIGQPLSEQGRASLRFFVNKVAVERGYVSPYDVEKPGWWITPQGRAWLESPNGDNSSGLTIADWQTAINVDARVAWLITDYPQWLAATFQTRVIFEPQTDQRFTVLHNGQVIHKGRFNPTDGLIVYFSSLPDELYQYVQRQLSRPDTVHQSRQGTDWVRFIIYNEADYGLLQKVITEIVNLDDTPSLWEYATFVRQLDPQTSYTASDLLVRAQKVLKGIPTDAKQWATLLCQLRLLTSDDNIHYHVQPYVQGNEQALLRLMVLAYLHPDSSGAERYTLPARLLLPRLREITATQAMHTFTAELRRIAPQLLNWYAEAGFITIDDDHWQATADGLQPLLGEDATMQLYNALLTTLLAEIDGKPNDLPDVTMDEPLPPVRDIEAVLQELSRELIIDEQVIQRICRSLLAGRHVVLSGPPGTGKTELARRLPSLLWREPAQTLTQLATGLYQPPLIEVPEQRHGYAIEMVTATEDWGVRDVIGGIAPCLDSDGRTGSLRYTIAYGHLTRTLLRHFAGTEDGRTLPPGTELKRQDYHDKEGRRYRGIWLVLMSLRVRRLMRRLAVC
;
A
#
# COMPACT_ATOMS: atom_id res chain seq x y z
N MET A 1 12.39 70.00 -2.59
CA MET A 1 10.96 70.17 -2.92
C MET A 1 10.73 69.33 -4.15
N ASP A 2 9.71 68.47 -4.11
CA ASP A 2 9.34 67.42 -5.08
C ASP A 2 10.09 66.08 -5.01
N ASP A 3 10.02 65.41 -3.86
CA ASP A 3 10.25 63.94 -3.80
C ASP A 3 9.37 63.25 -2.73
N SER A 4 8.27 63.89 -2.33
CA SER A 4 7.41 63.45 -1.21
C SER A 4 5.97 63.13 -1.65
N THR A 5 5.64 63.41 -2.91
CA THR A 5 4.26 63.32 -3.42
C THR A 5 4.05 62.04 -4.26
N ASP A 6 5.09 61.55 -4.95
CA ASP A 6 5.03 60.30 -5.73
C ASP A 6 5.08 59.04 -4.85
N GLN A 7 5.72 59.09 -3.67
CA GLN A 7 5.72 57.96 -2.73
C GLN A 7 4.40 57.83 -1.97
N GLN A 8 3.62 58.91 -1.83
CA GLN A 8 2.31 58.86 -1.18
C GLN A 8 1.23 58.29 -2.13
N GLN A 9 1.26 58.64 -3.41
CA GLN A 9 0.36 58.07 -4.43
C GLN A 9 0.66 56.59 -4.72
N SER A 10 1.93 56.18 -4.68
CA SER A 10 2.33 54.77 -4.81
C SER A 10 1.90 53.87 -3.64
N ILE A 11 1.69 54.43 -2.44
CA ILE A 11 1.27 53.67 -1.25
C ILE A 11 -0.26 53.58 -1.17
N ASP A 12 -0.98 54.62 -1.62
CA ASP A 12 -2.45 54.59 -1.71
C ASP A 12 -2.92 53.68 -2.87
N ASP A 13 -2.23 53.66 -4.02
CA ASP A 13 -2.55 52.74 -5.14
C ASP A 13 -2.21 51.26 -4.82
N GLN A 14 -1.28 51.00 -3.90
CA GLN A 14 -0.95 49.64 -3.42
C GLN A 14 -1.86 49.16 -2.28
N ALA A 15 -2.56 50.06 -1.59
CA ALA A 15 -3.59 49.70 -0.61
C ALA A 15 -4.93 49.31 -1.28
N GLU A 16 -5.17 49.75 -2.52
CA GLU A 16 -6.43 49.51 -3.24
C GLU A 16 -6.44 48.22 -4.08
N GLN A 17 -5.32 47.48 -4.16
CA GLN A 17 -5.20 46.18 -4.85
C GLN A 17 -4.97 44.98 -3.92
N ALA A 18 -5.38 45.07 -2.65
CA ALA A 18 -5.47 43.89 -1.80
C ALA A 18 -6.63 43.01 -2.28
N ALA A 19 -6.30 41.86 -2.88
CA ALA A 19 -7.27 40.85 -3.31
C ALA A 19 -8.13 40.41 -2.10
N THR A 20 -9.33 40.97 -2.01
CA THR A 20 -10.27 40.71 -0.93
C THR A 20 -11.20 39.56 -1.35
N ALA A 21 -11.43 38.61 -0.46
CA ALA A 21 -12.24 37.43 -0.75
C ALA A 21 -13.74 37.73 -0.58
N THR A 22 -14.59 36.95 -1.27
CA THR A 22 -16.03 36.88 -0.95
C THR A 22 -16.24 35.91 0.23
N ALA A 23 -17.28 36.10 1.04
CA ALA A 23 -17.57 35.19 2.17
C ALA A 23 -17.70 33.72 1.72
N ALA A 24 -18.28 33.47 0.53
CA ALA A 24 -18.37 32.15 -0.08
C ALA A 24 -16.99 31.54 -0.46
N ALA A 25 -16.02 32.37 -0.85
CA ALA A 25 -14.66 31.90 -1.17
C ALA A 25 -13.87 31.43 0.08
N VAL A 26 -14.34 31.80 1.28
CA VAL A 26 -13.77 31.39 2.57
C VAL A 26 -14.64 30.31 3.24
N GLY A 27 -15.59 29.72 2.50
CA GLY A 27 -16.38 28.58 2.97
C GLY A 27 -17.68 28.92 3.71
N LEU A 28 -18.07 30.19 3.84
CA LEU A 28 -19.38 30.53 4.42
C LEU A 28 -20.51 30.33 3.41
N SER A 29 -21.43 29.42 3.73
CA SER A 29 -22.68 29.23 3.01
C SER A 29 -23.60 30.46 3.07
N ASP A 30 -24.57 30.52 2.17
CA ASP A 30 -25.56 31.60 2.13
C ASP A 30 -26.35 31.70 3.46
N ASP A 31 -26.68 30.55 4.05
CA ASP A 31 -27.43 30.49 5.31
C ASP A 31 -26.59 30.91 6.52
N GLU A 32 -25.29 30.62 6.53
CA GLU A 32 -24.38 31.11 7.57
C GLU A 32 -24.22 32.63 7.50
N GLN A 33 -24.10 33.19 6.29
CA GLN A 33 -24.05 34.64 6.10
C GLN A 33 -25.33 35.33 6.60
N ILE A 34 -26.49 34.75 6.32
CA ILE A 34 -27.78 35.23 6.86
C ILE A 34 -27.82 35.09 8.39
N ARG A 35 -27.31 33.98 8.93
CA ARG A 35 -27.26 33.75 10.39
C ARG A 35 -26.43 34.79 11.12
N ILE A 36 -25.22 35.07 10.63
CA ILE A 36 -24.35 36.11 11.19
C ILE A 36 -25.04 37.47 11.14
N ALA A 37 -25.71 37.78 10.02
CA ALA A 37 -26.48 39.02 9.89
C ALA A 37 -27.63 39.09 10.92
N LEU A 38 -28.41 38.02 11.09
CA LEU A 38 -29.50 37.96 12.06
C LEU A 38 -29.00 38.03 13.51
N GLN A 39 -27.90 37.36 13.84
CA GLN A 39 -27.27 37.46 15.16
C GLN A 39 -26.85 38.89 15.45
N GLU A 40 -26.27 39.60 14.48
CA GLU A 40 -25.89 41.00 14.66
C GLU A 40 -27.12 41.89 14.81
N ILE A 41 -28.20 41.65 14.06
CA ILE A 41 -29.47 42.36 14.23
C ILE A 41 -30.03 42.14 15.64
N VAL A 42 -30.01 40.91 16.16
CA VAL A 42 -30.46 40.60 17.53
C VAL A 42 -29.57 41.26 18.58
N ARG A 43 -28.25 41.26 18.39
CA ARG A 43 -27.29 41.92 19.29
C ARG A 43 -27.50 43.43 19.39
N ASN A 44 -28.03 44.05 18.33
CA ASN A 44 -28.34 45.48 18.28
C ASN A 44 -29.85 45.72 18.54
N ASP A 45 -30.41 45.06 19.57
CA ASP A 45 -31.81 45.20 20.02
C ASP A 45 -32.87 44.95 18.92
N GLY A 46 -32.55 44.11 17.93
CA GLY A 46 -33.44 43.75 16.84
C GLY A 46 -33.32 44.62 15.59
N MET A 47 -32.35 45.54 15.52
CA MET A 47 -32.07 46.35 14.33
C MET A 47 -30.56 46.50 14.10
N ALA A 48 -30.06 46.23 12.89
CA ALA A 48 -28.68 46.58 12.51
C ALA A 48 -28.61 47.31 11.17
N THR A 49 -27.62 48.17 11.00
CA THR A 49 -27.24 48.79 9.73
C THR A 49 -26.44 47.81 8.86
N ILE A 50 -26.38 48.06 7.55
CA ILE A 50 -25.60 47.20 6.64
C ILE A 50 -24.12 47.20 7.00
N GLN A 51 -23.61 48.33 7.52
CA GLN A 51 -22.21 48.42 7.94
C GLN A 51 -21.94 47.57 9.18
N GLN A 52 -22.87 47.49 10.14
CA GLN A 52 -22.77 46.58 11.28
C GLN A 52 -22.80 45.11 10.82
N ILE A 53 -23.67 44.77 9.88
CA ILE A 53 -23.74 43.42 9.29
C ILE A 53 -22.44 43.06 8.56
N TYR A 54 -21.88 43.99 7.77
CA TYR A 54 -20.58 43.80 7.12
C TYR A 54 -19.47 43.57 8.14
N ASN A 55 -19.41 44.39 9.20
CA ASN A 55 -18.41 44.24 10.25
C ASN A 55 -18.57 42.92 11.02
N ALA A 56 -19.79 42.41 11.19
CA ALA A 56 -20.05 41.10 11.78
C ALA A 56 -19.50 39.96 10.92
N VAL A 57 -19.75 39.99 9.61
CA VAL A 57 -19.21 38.97 8.69
C VAL A 57 -17.68 39.07 8.59
N VAL A 58 -17.11 40.28 8.55
CA VAL A 58 -15.66 40.51 8.57
C VAL A 58 -15.02 39.96 9.86
N ARG A 59 -15.67 40.13 11.02
CA ARG A 59 -15.20 39.55 12.29
C ARG A 59 -15.16 38.02 12.23
N GLU A 60 -16.13 37.40 11.57
CA GLU A 60 -16.19 35.94 11.45
C GLU A 60 -15.12 35.38 10.50
N ILE A 61 -14.93 36.01 9.34
CA ILE A 61 -13.99 35.52 8.32
C ILE A 61 -12.53 35.98 8.55
N GLY A 62 -12.30 36.90 9.49
CA GLY A 62 -10.97 37.41 9.83
C GLY A 62 -10.30 38.31 8.78
N GLN A 63 -11.00 38.69 7.70
CA GLN A 63 -10.47 39.52 6.61
C GLN A 63 -11.52 40.43 5.98
N PRO A 64 -11.14 41.55 5.33
CA PRO A 64 -12.09 42.48 4.71
C PRO A 64 -12.84 41.85 3.53
N LEU A 65 -14.15 42.11 3.44
CA LEU A 65 -14.96 41.73 2.28
C LEU A 65 -14.63 42.59 1.06
N SER A 66 -14.51 41.96 -0.11
CA SER A 66 -14.42 42.67 -1.40
C SER A 66 -15.70 43.41 -1.75
N GLU A 67 -15.65 44.29 -2.74
CA GLU A 67 -16.85 44.93 -3.28
C GLU A 67 -17.90 43.90 -3.71
N GLN A 68 -17.47 42.83 -4.39
CA GLN A 68 -18.33 41.73 -4.77
C GLN A 68 -18.91 41.01 -3.55
N GLY A 69 -18.09 40.75 -2.52
CA GLY A 69 -18.54 40.14 -1.26
C GLY A 69 -19.58 40.98 -0.53
N ARG A 70 -19.38 42.31 -0.47
CA ARG A 70 -20.35 43.26 0.09
C ARG A 70 -21.66 43.31 -0.72
N ALA A 71 -21.57 43.22 -2.05
CA ALA A 71 -22.74 43.18 -2.93
C ALA A 71 -23.55 41.89 -2.74
N SER A 72 -22.88 40.72 -2.67
CA SER A 72 -23.52 39.43 -2.40
C SER A 72 -24.21 39.40 -1.04
N LEU A 73 -23.52 39.85 0.02
CA LEU A 73 -24.11 39.91 1.36
C LEU A 73 -25.32 40.84 1.41
N ARG A 74 -25.26 41.99 0.73
CA ARG A 74 -26.41 42.90 0.60
C ARG A 74 -27.57 42.23 -0.14
N PHE A 75 -27.29 41.46 -1.19
CA PHE A 75 -28.32 40.70 -1.90
C PHE A 75 -28.99 39.66 -0.99
N PHE A 76 -28.23 38.90 -0.20
CA PHE A 76 -28.79 37.92 0.73
C PHE A 76 -29.68 38.56 1.79
N VAL A 77 -29.24 39.67 2.39
CA VAL A 77 -30.02 40.36 3.42
C VAL A 77 -31.25 41.05 2.82
N ASN A 78 -31.13 41.74 1.70
CA ASN A 78 -32.24 42.52 1.11
C ASN A 78 -33.27 41.67 0.38
N LYS A 79 -32.85 40.53 -0.19
CA LYS A 79 -33.72 39.70 -1.02
C LYS A 79 -34.04 38.39 -0.32
N VAL A 80 -33.04 37.56 -0.06
CA VAL A 80 -33.26 36.20 0.41
C VAL A 80 -33.84 36.18 1.84
N ALA A 81 -33.27 36.95 2.77
CA ALA A 81 -33.76 37.01 4.14
C ALA A 81 -35.14 37.69 4.24
N VAL A 82 -35.46 38.63 3.34
CA VAL A 82 -36.76 39.29 3.26
C VAL A 82 -37.81 38.34 2.66
N GLU A 83 -37.52 37.67 1.54
CA GLU A 83 -38.40 36.68 0.90
C GLU A 83 -38.73 35.50 1.83
N ARG A 84 -37.76 35.09 2.65
CA ARG A 84 -37.95 34.06 3.70
C ARG A 84 -38.64 34.56 4.96
N GLY A 85 -38.93 35.88 5.04
CA GLY A 85 -39.62 36.49 6.17
C GLY A 85 -38.78 36.65 7.42
N TYR A 86 -37.46 36.47 7.38
CA TYR A 86 -36.58 36.61 8.56
C TYR A 86 -36.30 38.07 8.94
N VAL A 87 -36.26 38.95 7.94
CA VAL A 87 -36.00 40.39 8.11
C VAL A 87 -37.11 41.17 7.42
N SER A 88 -37.53 42.30 8.00
CA SER A 88 -38.48 43.20 7.34
C SER A 88 -37.84 43.87 6.11
N PRO A 89 -38.61 44.15 5.04
CA PRO A 89 -38.14 44.95 3.92
C PRO A 89 -37.55 46.29 4.40
N TYR A 90 -36.50 46.75 3.73
CA TYR A 90 -35.86 48.02 4.08
C TYR A 90 -36.83 49.19 3.93
N ASP A 91 -36.96 49.99 4.99
CA ASP A 91 -37.83 51.16 5.08
C ASP A 91 -36.97 52.42 5.22
N VAL A 92 -37.15 53.39 4.32
CA VAL A 92 -36.40 54.65 4.30
C VAL A 92 -36.71 55.51 5.54
N GLU A 93 -37.91 55.37 6.10
CA GLU A 93 -38.31 56.10 7.32
C GLU A 93 -37.77 55.44 8.61
N LYS A 94 -37.28 54.19 8.52
CA LYS A 94 -36.71 53.42 9.64
C LYS A 94 -35.36 52.81 9.24
N PRO A 95 -34.28 53.61 9.20
CA PRO A 95 -32.99 53.16 8.67
C PRO A 95 -32.45 51.97 9.48
N GLY A 96 -32.33 50.80 8.81
CA GLY A 96 -31.82 49.56 9.41
C GLY A 96 -32.61 48.32 8.97
N TRP A 97 -32.04 47.15 9.21
CA TRP A 97 -32.68 45.86 8.97
C TRP A 97 -33.22 45.31 10.28
N TRP A 98 -34.51 45.02 10.30
CA TRP A 98 -35.23 44.59 11.49
C TRP A 98 -35.55 43.11 11.44
N ILE A 99 -35.21 42.37 12.50
CA ILE A 99 -35.53 40.95 12.59
C ILE A 99 -37.02 40.74 12.91
N THR A 100 -37.66 39.82 12.20
CA THR A 100 -39.05 39.42 12.47
C THR A 100 -39.12 38.35 13.57
N PRO A 101 -40.32 38.05 14.13
CA PRO A 101 -40.49 36.90 15.01
C PRO A 101 -40.05 35.58 14.37
N GLN A 102 -40.29 35.40 13.07
CA GLN A 102 -39.86 34.23 12.32
C GLN A 102 -38.34 34.14 12.19
N GLY A 103 -37.66 35.29 11.99
CA GLY A 103 -36.20 35.36 11.99
C GLY A 103 -35.59 34.99 13.34
N ARG A 104 -36.20 35.42 14.46
CA ARG A 104 -35.75 35.03 15.81
C ARG A 104 -35.94 33.52 16.05
N ALA A 105 -37.09 32.97 15.69
CA ALA A 105 -37.36 31.54 15.84
C ALA A 105 -36.39 30.68 15.01
N TRP A 106 -36.01 31.14 13.81
CA TRP A 106 -35.01 30.48 12.99
C TRP A 106 -33.60 30.55 13.60
N LEU A 107 -33.24 31.69 14.22
CA LEU A 107 -31.96 31.87 14.92
C LEU A 107 -31.83 31.00 16.18
N GLU A 108 -32.94 30.77 16.88
CA GLU A 108 -33.02 29.96 18.10
C GLU A 108 -33.09 28.45 17.83
N SER A 109 -33.27 28.04 16.57
CA SER A 109 -33.24 26.63 16.17
C SER A 109 -31.78 26.13 16.13
N PRO A 110 -31.43 25.01 16.81
CA PRO A 110 -30.03 24.56 16.98
C PRO A 110 -29.23 24.35 15.69
N ASN A 111 -29.87 24.26 14.52
CA ASN A 111 -29.20 24.04 13.25
C ASN A 111 -29.57 25.02 12.12
N GLY A 112 -30.40 26.05 12.31
CA GLY A 112 -30.78 26.97 11.22
C GLY A 112 -31.25 26.28 9.91
N ASP A 113 -31.63 25.01 10.02
CA ASP A 113 -31.90 24.11 8.91
C ASP A 113 -33.38 23.81 8.98
N ASN A 114 -34.14 24.36 8.03
CA ASN A 114 -35.56 24.05 7.91
C ASN A 114 -35.79 22.63 7.32
N SER A 115 -34.74 21.79 7.25
CA SER A 115 -34.84 20.39 6.80
C SER A 115 -35.60 19.49 7.79
N SER A 116 -35.74 19.85 9.07
CA SER A 116 -36.32 18.97 10.09
C SER A 116 -37.85 18.85 10.08
N GLY A 117 -38.52 19.18 8.98
CA GLY A 117 -39.99 19.12 8.87
C GLY A 117 -40.54 18.62 7.53
N LEU A 118 -39.69 18.42 6.51
CA LEU A 118 -40.13 17.91 5.21
C LEU A 118 -40.21 16.38 5.29
N THR A 119 -41.43 15.85 5.35
CA THR A 119 -41.61 14.40 5.26
C THR A 119 -41.27 13.93 3.84
N ILE A 120 -40.91 12.65 3.69
CA ILE A 120 -40.73 12.06 2.35
C ILE A 120 -41.99 12.24 1.50
N ALA A 121 -43.19 12.19 2.10
CA ALA A 121 -44.45 12.40 1.38
C ALA A 121 -44.63 13.84 0.87
N ASP A 122 -44.27 14.84 1.69
CA ASP A 122 -44.31 16.25 1.28
C ASP A 122 -43.28 16.53 0.17
N TRP A 123 -42.11 15.91 0.29
CA TRP A 123 -41.06 16.01 -0.71
C TRP A 123 -41.47 15.37 -2.04
N GLN A 124 -42.06 14.17 -2.00
CA GLN A 124 -42.54 13.45 -3.18
C GLN A 124 -43.62 14.22 -3.95
N THR A 125 -44.44 15.02 -3.26
CA THR A 125 -45.49 15.84 -3.88
C THR A 125 -44.97 17.20 -4.39
N ALA A 126 -43.84 17.69 -3.87
CA ALA A 126 -43.24 18.96 -4.26
C ALA A 126 -42.35 18.87 -5.51
N ILE A 127 -41.81 17.68 -5.83
CA ILE A 127 -40.89 17.51 -6.95
C ILE A 127 -41.62 17.62 -8.30
N ASN A 128 -41.10 18.50 -9.16
CA ASN A 128 -41.51 18.61 -10.55
C ASN A 128 -40.39 18.14 -11.48
N VAL A 129 -40.62 17.04 -12.20
CA VAL A 129 -39.63 16.40 -13.09
C VAL A 129 -40.27 15.82 -14.34
N ASP A 130 -39.42 15.52 -15.31
CA ASP A 130 -39.79 14.76 -16.50
C ASP A 130 -40.44 13.40 -16.14
N ALA A 131 -41.53 13.07 -16.85
CA ALA A 131 -42.30 11.84 -16.65
C ALA A 131 -41.45 10.56 -16.77
N ARG A 132 -40.34 10.59 -17.53
CA ARG A 132 -39.43 9.44 -17.71
C ARG A 132 -38.74 8.99 -16.43
N VAL A 133 -38.55 9.90 -15.48
CA VAL A 133 -37.86 9.62 -14.21
C VAL A 133 -38.73 9.88 -12.98
N ALA A 134 -39.98 10.31 -13.16
CA ALA A 134 -40.90 10.61 -12.07
C ALA A 134 -41.11 9.42 -11.12
N TRP A 135 -40.99 8.18 -11.61
CA TRP A 135 -41.09 6.98 -10.78
C TRP A 135 -39.96 6.87 -9.75
N LEU A 136 -38.78 7.45 -9.99
CA LEU A 136 -37.65 7.44 -9.05
C LEU A 136 -37.95 8.21 -7.75
N ILE A 137 -38.86 9.18 -7.80
CA ILE A 137 -39.29 9.95 -6.62
C ILE A 137 -39.86 9.02 -5.54
N THR A 138 -40.56 7.98 -5.97
CA THR A 138 -41.19 7.00 -5.08
C THR A 138 -40.30 5.79 -4.87
N ASP A 139 -39.77 5.22 -5.96
CA ASP A 139 -39.04 3.96 -5.91
C ASP A 139 -37.72 4.09 -5.15
N TYR A 140 -36.98 5.18 -5.33
CA TYR A 140 -35.64 5.27 -4.78
C TYR A 140 -35.57 5.33 -3.25
N PRO A 141 -36.35 6.20 -2.55
CA PRO A 141 -36.41 6.16 -1.09
C PRO A 141 -36.94 4.82 -0.56
N GLN A 142 -37.91 4.19 -1.25
CA GLN A 142 -38.45 2.89 -0.87
C GLN A 142 -37.43 1.77 -1.01
N TRP A 143 -36.68 1.75 -2.11
CA TRP A 143 -35.61 0.78 -2.34
C TRP A 143 -34.52 0.90 -1.28
N LEU A 144 -34.09 2.12 -0.94
CA LEU A 144 -33.10 2.35 0.13
C LEU A 144 -33.60 1.79 1.48
N ALA A 145 -34.85 2.12 1.85
CA ALA A 145 -35.46 1.65 3.09
C ALA A 145 -35.65 0.12 3.11
N ALA A 146 -36.05 -0.49 1.98
CA ALA A 146 -36.26 -1.93 1.89
C ALA A 146 -34.94 -2.72 1.89
N THR A 147 -33.91 -2.20 1.23
CA THR A 147 -32.63 -2.87 1.05
C THR A 147 -31.73 -2.74 2.28
N PHE A 148 -31.66 -1.54 2.86
CA PHE A 148 -30.70 -1.23 3.92
C PHE A 148 -31.36 -0.95 5.29
N GLN A 149 -32.69 -0.95 5.37
CA GLN A 149 -33.44 -0.71 6.60
C GLN A 149 -33.02 0.61 7.27
N THR A 150 -32.67 0.59 8.55
CA THR A 150 -32.25 1.79 9.30
C THR A 150 -30.81 2.22 9.03
N ARG A 151 -30.08 1.49 8.19
CA ARG A 151 -28.64 1.74 7.96
C ARG A 151 -28.41 2.86 6.97
N VAL A 152 -29.28 2.98 5.97
CA VAL A 152 -29.24 4.06 5.01
C VAL A 152 -30.48 4.92 5.17
N ILE A 153 -30.26 6.20 5.44
CA ILE A 153 -31.32 7.19 5.68
C ILE A 153 -31.41 8.08 4.44
N PHE A 154 -32.62 8.20 3.90
CA PHE A 154 -32.94 9.18 2.87
C PHE A 154 -33.49 10.44 3.54
N GLU A 155 -32.79 11.56 3.38
CA GLU A 155 -33.15 12.85 3.96
C GLU A 155 -33.51 13.87 2.88
N PRO A 156 -34.81 14.20 2.71
CA PRO A 156 -35.23 15.35 1.93
C PRO A 156 -34.57 16.64 2.45
N GLN A 157 -34.07 17.48 1.56
CA GLN A 157 -33.42 18.75 1.93
C GLN A 157 -34.26 19.94 1.47
N THR A 158 -34.72 19.90 0.22
CA THR A 158 -35.58 20.93 -0.41
C THR A 158 -36.51 20.25 -1.41
N ASP A 159 -37.40 21.00 -2.06
CA ASP A 159 -38.34 20.53 -3.09
C ASP A 159 -37.70 19.77 -4.28
N GLN A 160 -36.39 19.88 -4.50
CA GLN A 160 -35.67 19.14 -5.53
C GLN A 160 -34.43 18.40 -5.04
N ARG A 161 -34.00 18.57 -3.78
CA ARG A 161 -32.74 18.00 -3.28
C ARG A 161 -32.97 17.03 -2.13
N PHE A 162 -32.06 16.07 -2.04
CA PHE A 162 -31.99 15.12 -0.94
C PHE A 162 -30.54 14.74 -0.65
N THR A 163 -30.36 14.13 0.52
CA THR A 163 -29.11 13.54 0.98
C THR A 163 -29.37 12.08 1.32
N VAL A 164 -28.42 11.20 1.02
CA VAL A 164 -28.45 9.81 1.46
C VAL A 164 -27.29 9.58 2.41
N LEU A 165 -27.62 9.14 3.63
CA LEU A 165 -26.64 8.90 4.69
C LEU A 165 -26.52 7.41 4.99
N HIS A 166 -25.31 6.93 5.22
CA HIS A 166 -25.05 5.62 5.82
C HIS A 166 -24.38 5.81 7.17
N ASN A 167 -24.98 5.26 8.23
CA ASN A 167 -24.51 5.42 9.61
C ASN A 167 -24.24 6.88 10.01
N GLY A 168 -25.04 7.84 9.50
CA GLY A 168 -24.90 9.26 9.78
C GLY A 168 -23.88 10.02 8.92
N GLN A 169 -23.15 9.34 8.03
CA GLN A 169 -22.24 9.95 7.06
C GLN A 169 -22.90 10.04 5.68
N VAL A 170 -22.65 11.13 4.95
CA VAL A 170 -23.23 11.35 3.62
C VAL A 170 -22.53 10.45 2.59
N ILE A 171 -23.26 9.51 1.99
CA ILE A 171 -22.77 8.73 0.84
C ILE A 171 -22.81 9.58 -0.43
N HIS A 172 -23.98 10.18 -0.69
CA HIS A 172 -24.17 11.03 -1.85
C HIS A 172 -25.33 12.00 -1.61
N LYS A 173 -25.32 13.07 -2.41
CA LYS A 173 -26.41 14.02 -2.52
C LYS A 173 -27.09 13.85 -3.86
N GLY A 174 -28.37 14.16 -3.93
CA GLY A 174 -29.11 14.09 -5.18
C GLY A 174 -29.94 15.33 -5.42
N ARG A 175 -30.14 15.64 -6.70
CA ARG A 175 -31.03 16.69 -7.15
C ARG A 175 -31.84 16.22 -8.34
N PHE A 176 -33.15 16.32 -8.22
CA PHE A 176 -34.06 16.18 -9.35
C PHE A 176 -34.05 17.46 -10.19
N ASN A 177 -33.64 17.34 -11.45
CA ASN A 177 -33.66 18.41 -12.42
C ASN A 177 -34.90 18.24 -13.33
N PRO A 178 -35.71 19.30 -13.54
CA PRO A 178 -36.90 19.25 -14.38
C PRO A 178 -36.65 18.73 -15.81
N THR A 179 -35.47 18.98 -16.39
CA THR A 179 -35.13 18.64 -17.78
C THR A 179 -34.20 17.45 -17.90
N ASP A 180 -33.29 17.28 -16.94
CA ASP A 180 -32.18 16.33 -17.04
C ASP A 180 -32.37 15.07 -16.19
N GLY A 181 -33.40 14.98 -15.36
CA GLY A 181 -33.64 13.81 -14.52
C GLY A 181 -32.90 13.87 -13.18
N LEU A 182 -32.52 12.72 -12.61
CA LEU A 182 -31.88 12.69 -11.29
C LEU A 182 -30.37 12.86 -11.41
N ILE A 183 -29.85 13.98 -10.91
CA ILE A 183 -28.41 14.23 -10.80
C ILE A 183 -27.94 13.74 -9.44
N VAL A 184 -26.95 12.84 -9.41
CA VAL A 184 -26.32 12.35 -8.18
C VAL A 184 -24.90 12.89 -8.04
N TYR A 185 -24.50 13.16 -6.80
CA TYR A 185 -23.21 13.73 -6.43
C TYR A 185 -22.58 12.88 -5.31
N PHE A 186 -21.51 12.18 -5.63
CA PHE A 186 -20.68 11.47 -4.66
C PHE A 186 -19.51 12.36 -4.26
N SER A 187 -19.21 12.44 -2.97
CA SER A 187 -17.98 13.07 -2.46
C SER A 187 -16.74 12.33 -2.96
N SER A 188 -16.78 11.00 -3.01
CA SER A 188 -15.75 10.22 -3.67
C SER A 188 -16.34 8.93 -4.23
N LEU A 189 -15.74 8.45 -5.33
CA LEU A 189 -16.00 7.11 -5.84
C LEU A 189 -14.67 6.39 -6.01
N PRO A 190 -14.55 5.13 -5.56
CA PRO A 190 -13.41 4.29 -5.93
C PRO A 190 -13.22 4.27 -7.44
N ASP A 191 -11.96 4.33 -7.92
CA ASP A 191 -11.62 4.40 -9.35
C ASP A 191 -12.30 3.31 -10.20
N GLU A 192 -12.47 2.11 -9.65
CA GLU A 192 -13.16 1.01 -10.33
C GLU A 192 -14.65 1.28 -10.51
N LEU A 193 -15.32 1.81 -9.48
CA LEU A 193 -16.72 2.22 -9.57
C LEU A 193 -16.86 3.43 -10.49
N TYR A 194 -15.93 4.39 -10.44
CA TYR A 194 -15.89 5.51 -11.38
C TYR A 194 -15.78 5.03 -12.83
N GLN A 195 -14.81 4.17 -13.14
CA GLN A 195 -14.63 3.60 -14.48
C GLN A 195 -15.82 2.73 -14.89
N TYR A 196 -16.41 1.98 -13.96
CA TYR A 196 -17.58 1.17 -14.19
C TYR A 196 -18.79 2.05 -14.55
N VAL A 197 -19.02 3.12 -13.78
CA VAL A 197 -20.06 4.11 -14.08
C VAL A 197 -19.82 4.75 -15.43
N GLN A 198 -18.59 5.21 -15.71
CA GLN A 198 -18.23 5.84 -16.98
C GLN A 198 -18.44 4.92 -18.20
N ARG A 199 -18.32 3.59 -18.04
CA ARG A 199 -18.52 2.63 -19.13
C ARG A 199 -19.97 2.17 -19.31
N GLN A 200 -20.74 2.11 -18.22
CA GLN A 200 -22.06 1.49 -18.21
C GLN A 200 -23.22 2.49 -18.24
N LEU A 201 -22.96 3.75 -17.86
CA LEU A 201 -23.99 4.78 -17.87
C LEU A 201 -24.43 5.08 -19.32
N SER A 202 -25.73 5.22 -19.52
CA SER A 202 -26.32 5.48 -20.85
C SER A 202 -25.86 6.82 -21.45
N ARG A 203 -25.48 7.77 -20.58
CA ARG A 203 -24.96 9.09 -20.95
C ARG A 203 -23.61 9.35 -20.27
N PRO A 204 -22.53 8.73 -20.75
CA PRO A 204 -21.21 8.84 -20.12
C PRO A 204 -20.62 10.26 -20.18
N ASP A 205 -21.13 11.11 -21.09
CA ASP A 205 -20.84 12.55 -21.18
C ASP A 205 -21.24 13.33 -19.93
N THR A 206 -22.15 12.78 -19.12
CA THR A 206 -22.65 13.43 -17.89
C THR A 206 -21.79 13.15 -16.67
N VAL A 207 -20.82 12.24 -16.77
CA VAL A 207 -19.88 11.92 -15.70
C VAL A 207 -18.85 13.04 -15.61
N HIS A 208 -18.85 13.79 -14.52
CA HIS A 208 -17.85 14.82 -14.26
C HIS A 208 -17.19 14.60 -12.90
N GLN A 209 -15.87 14.66 -12.89
CA GLN A 209 -15.05 14.69 -11.69
C GLN A 209 -14.41 16.08 -11.54
N SER A 210 -14.66 16.76 -10.43
CA SER A 210 -13.93 17.99 -10.09
C SER A 210 -12.51 17.62 -9.65
N ARG A 211 -11.52 18.40 -10.07
CA ARG A 211 -10.11 18.32 -9.60
C ARG A 211 -9.68 19.55 -8.81
N GLN A 212 -10.60 20.47 -8.49
CA GLN A 212 -10.30 21.70 -7.77
C GLN A 212 -11.12 21.80 -6.48
N GLY A 213 -10.41 21.73 -5.35
CA GLY A 213 -10.91 22.13 -4.01
C GLY A 213 -11.77 21.11 -3.26
N THR A 214 -12.63 20.37 -3.95
CA THR A 214 -13.36 19.22 -3.41
C THR A 214 -13.46 18.17 -4.50
N ASP A 215 -12.89 16.99 -4.25
CA ASP A 215 -13.15 15.84 -5.11
C ASP A 215 -14.64 15.54 -5.00
N TRP A 216 -15.32 15.48 -6.14
CA TRP A 216 -16.67 14.96 -6.22
C TRP A 216 -16.90 14.41 -7.63
N VAL A 217 -17.71 13.37 -7.70
CA VAL A 217 -18.16 12.77 -8.96
C VAL A 217 -19.65 13.01 -9.09
N ARG A 218 -20.07 13.63 -10.19
CA ARG A 218 -21.49 13.71 -10.55
C ARG A 218 -21.78 12.91 -11.81
N PHE A 219 -22.98 12.38 -11.88
CA PHE A 219 -23.56 11.83 -13.10
C PHE A 219 -25.08 11.87 -13.02
N ILE A 220 -25.75 11.59 -14.14
CA ILE A 220 -27.20 11.76 -14.26
C ILE A 220 -27.88 10.43 -14.59
N ILE A 221 -28.96 10.12 -13.87
CA ILE A 221 -29.80 8.95 -14.06
C ILE A 221 -30.95 9.32 -14.98
N TYR A 222 -30.99 8.70 -16.17
CA TYR A 222 -32.00 8.99 -17.20
C TYR A 222 -33.00 7.87 -17.44
N ASN A 223 -32.65 6.63 -17.11
CA ASN A 223 -33.49 5.46 -17.38
C ASN A 223 -33.30 4.38 -16.31
N GLU A 224 -34.03 3.27 -16.45
CA GLU A 224 -34.01 2.14 -15.52
C GLU A 224 -32.65 1.42 -15.46
N ALA A 225 -31.89 1.38 -16.57
CA ALA A 225 -30.55 0.78 -16.58
C ALA A 225 -29.55 1.63 -15.78
N ASP A 226 -29.59 2.96 -15.93
CA ASP A 226 -28.79 3.89 -15.13
C ASP A 226 -29.16 3.81 -13.64
N TYR A 227 -30.44 3.57 -13.34
CA TYR A 227 -30.90 3.38 -11.97
C TYR A 227 -30.36 2.08 -11.36
N GLY A 228 -30.40 0.96 -12.10
CA GLY A 228 -29.77 -0.30 -11.66
C GLY A 228 -28.27 -0.15 -11.42
N LEU A 229 -27.59 0.71 -12.21
CA LEU A 229 -26.20 1.07 -11.99
C LEU A 229 -26.00 1.85 -10.68
N LEU A 230 -26.84 2.84 -10.38
CA LEU A 230 -26.83 3.57 -9.11
C LEU A 230 -27.04 2.63 -7.91
N GLN A 231 -28.01 1.72 -8.00
CA GLN A 231 -28.29 0.74 -6.96
C GLN A 231 -27.07 -0.14 -6.65
N LYS A 232 -26.36 -0.59 -7.70
CA LYS A 232 -25.12 -1.36 -7.55
C LYS A 232 -24.01 -0.54 -6.90
N VAL A 233 -23.80 0.71 -7.33
CA VAL A 233 -22.79 1.61 -6.75
C VAL A 233 -23.03 1.81 -5.25
N ILE A 234 -24.27 2.09 -4.85
CA ILE A 234 -24.63 2.30 -3.44
C ILE A 234 -24.46 1.01 -2.64
N THR A 235 -24.85 -0.13 -3.19
CA THR A 235 -24.67 -1.44 -2.53
C THR A 235 -23.19 -1.72 -2.28
N GLU A 236 -22.33 -1.48 -3.26
CA GLU A 236 -20.87 -1.65 -3.10
C GLU A 236 -20.30 -0.67 -2.06
N ILE A 237 -20.70 0.60 -2.07
CA ILE A 237 -20.25 1.58 -1.07
C ILE A 237 -20.69 1.20 0.34
N VAL A 238 -21.96 0.85 0.52
CA VAL A 238 -22.52 0.45 1.82
C VAL A 238 -21.86 -0.85 2.32
N ASN A 239 -21.53 -1.78 1.43
CA ASN A 239 -20.82 -3.01 1.78
C ASN A 239 -19.36 -2.78 2.16
N LEU A 240 -18.69 -1.78 1.57
CA LEU A 240 -17.32 -1.40 1.93
C LEU A 240 -17.26 -0.85 3.37
N ASP A 241 -18.22 -0.01 3.75
CA ASP A 241 -18.33 0.57 5.10
C ASP A 241 -18.74 -0.44 6.18
N ASP A 242 -19.30 -1.58 5.79
CA ASP A 242 -19.76 -2.63 6.69
C ASP A 242 -18.69 -3.66 7.05
N THR A 243 -17.49 -3.54 6.48
CA THR A 243 -16.41 -4.47 6.75
C THR A 243 -16.00 -4.40 8.23
N PRO A 244 -15.87 -5.54 8.92
CA PRO A 244 -15.44 -5.52 10.31
C PRO A 244 -14.10 -4.81 10.48
N SER A 245 -13.99 -4.09 11.60
CA SER A 245 -12.74 -3.56 12.13
C SER A 245 -11.76 -4.69 12.48
N LEU A 246 -10.45 -4.37 12.59
CA LEU A 246 -9.47 -5.34 13.08
C LEU A 246 -9.84 -5.85 14.46
N TRP A 247 -10.36 -4.97 15.31
CA TRP A 247 -10.79 -5.27 16.65
C TRP A 247 -11.89 -6.31 16.67
N GLU A 248 -12.86 -6.20 15.77
CA GLU A 248 -13.92 -7.19 15.62
C GLU A 248 -13.38 -8.54 15.15
N TYR A 249 -12.44 -8.56 14.18
CA TYR A 249 -11.78 -9.81 13.78
C TYR A 249 -10.98 -10.45 14.92
N ALA A 250 -10.17 -9.66 15.63
CA ALA A 250 -9.37 -10.11 16.75
C ALA A 250 -10.26 -10.65 17.88
N THR A 251 -11.31 -9.90 18.24
CA THR A 251 -12.28 -10.28 19.28
C THR A 251 -12.99 -11.58 18.92
N PHE A 252 -13.44 -11.73 17.67
CA PHE A 252 -14.07 -12.97 17.19
C PHE A 252 -13.14 -14.18 17.37
N VAL A 253 -11.88 -14.09 16.91
CA VAL A 253 -10.95 -15.23 16.99
C VAL A 253 -10.52 -15.51 18.43
N ARG A 254 -10.39 -14.50 19.29
CA ARG A 254 -10.06 -14.69 20.72
C ARG A 254 -11.13 -15.45 21.49
N GLN A 255 -12.39 -15.44 21.02
CA GLN A 255 -13.49 -16.23 21.59
C GLN A 255 -13.47 -17.71 21.15
N LEU A 256 -12.64 -18.06 20.16
CA LEU A 256 -12.44 -19.45 19.77
C LEU A 256 -11.51 -20.15 20.76
N ASP A 257 -11.71 -21.46 20.94
CA ASP A 257 -10.87 -22.29 21.78
C ASP A 257 -9.57 -22.65 21.02
N PRO A 258 -8.38 -22.26 21.51
CA PRO A 258 -7.11 -22.54 20.85
C PRO A 258 -6.79 -24.04 20.71
N GLN A 259 -7.40 -24.91 21.53
CA GLN A 259 -7.17 -26.36 21.47
C GLN A 259 -8.11 -27.07 20.50
N THR A 260 -9.10 -26.35 19.95
CA THR A 260 -10.08 -26.91 19.03
C THR A 260 -9.67 -26.67 17.58
N SER A 261 -9.92 -27.67 16.72
CA SER A 261 -9.82 -27.53 15.27
C SER A 261 -11.17 -27.16 14.67
N TYR A 262 -11.20 -26.22 13.72
CA TYR A 262 -12.42 -25.74 13.10
C TYR A 262 -12.41 -25.96 11.59
N THR A 263 -13.56 -26.27 10.99
CA THR A 263 -13.73 -26.19 9.53
C THR A 263 -14.07 -24.76 9.11
N ALA A 264 -13.86 -24.44 7.83
CA ALA A 264 -14.26 -23.15 7.26
C ALA A 264 -15.75 -22.84 7.49
N SER A 265 -16.62 -23.86 7.37
CA SER A 265 -18.06 -23.72 7.60
C SER A 265 -18.40 -23.42 9.06
N ASP A 266 -17.70 -24.06 10.01
CA ASP A 266 -17.90 -23.79 11.44
C ASP A 266 -17.54 -22.34 11.80
N LEU A 267 -16.42 -21.85 11.25
CA LEU A 267 -15.97 -20.48 11.44
C LEU A 267 -16.98 -19.48 10.89
N LEU A 268 -17.52 -19.72 9.69
CA LEU A 268 -18.51 -18.83 9.07
C LEU A 268 -19.81 -18.78 9.88
N VAL A 269 -20.36 -19.93 10.27
CA VAL A 269 -21.62 -20.00 11.05
C VAL A 269 -21.49 -19.29 12.40
N ARG A 270 -20.31 -19.34 13.03
CA ARG A 270 -20.04 -18.61 14.27
C ARG A 270 -19.92 -17.11 14.01
N ALA A 271 -19.16 -16.71 12.99
CA ALA A 271 -18.94 -15.31 12.64
C ALA A 271 -20.25 -14.60 12.27
N GLN A 272 -21.13 -15.24 11.49
CA GLN A 272 -22.42 -14.68 11.08
C GLN A 272 -23.37 -14.34 12.25
N LYS A 273 -23.12 -14.87 13.46
CA LYS A 273 -23.91 -14.55 14.65
C LYS A 273 -23.47 -13.24 15.32
N VAL A 274 -22.24 -12.79 15.08
CA VAL A 274 -21.62 -11.71 15.85
C VAL A 274 -21.01 -10.61 14.98
N LEU A 275 -20.64 -10.90 13.73
CA LEU A 275 -20.08 -9.96 12.76
C LEU A 275 -21.05 -9.69 11.62
N LYS A 276 -20.98 -8.46 11.08
CA LYS A 276 -21.66 -8.04 9.86
C LYS A 276 -20.62 -7.83 8.74
N GLY A 277 -21.07 -7.72 7.48
CA GLY A 277 -20.17 -7.44 6.35
C GLY A 277 -19.08 -8.48 6.05
N ILE A 278 -19.19 -9.71 6.60
CA ILE A 278 -18.24 -10.80 6.31
C ILE A 278 -18.58 -11.52 5.00
N PRO A 279 -17.59 -12.15 4.33
CA PRO A 279 -17.82 -12.99 3.16
C PRO A 279 -18.87 -14.08 3.42
N THR A 280 -19.72 -14.34 2.43
CA THR A 280 -20.73 -15.43 2.49
C THR A 280 -20.14 -16.80 2.17
N ASP A 281 -18.99 -16.85 1.49
CA ASP A 281 -18.27 -18.08 1.21
C ASP A 281 -17.36 -18.45 2.39
N ALA A 282 -17.54 -19.67 2.90
CA ALA A 282 -16.83 -20.15 4.08
C ALA A 282 -15.31 -20.20 3.88
N LYS A 283 -14.85 -20.58 2.69
CA LYS A 283 -13.42 -20.69 2.40
C LYS A 283 -12.79 -19.31 2.26
N GLN A 284 -13.47 -18.36 1.62
CA GLN A 284 -13.03 -16.96 1.56
C GLN A 284 -12.93 -16.36 2.97
N TRP A 285 -13.89 -16.66 3.85
CA TRP A 285 -13.85 -16.22 5.24
C TRP A 285 -12.63 -16.77 6.01
N ALA A 286 -12.41 -18.08 5.97
CA ALA A 286 -11.26 -18.70 6.62
C ALA A 286 -9.94 -18.18 6.04
N THR A 287 -9.88 -17.97 4.72
CA THR A 287 -8.72 -17.40 4.03
C THR A 287 -8.41 -15.99 4.53
N LEU A 288 -9.43 -15.14 4.72
CA LEU A 288 -9.25 -13.79 5.26
C LEU A 288 -8.65 -13.80 6.67
N LEU A 289 -9.11 -14.71 7.54
CA LEU A 289 -8.55 -14.84 8.89
C LEU A 289 -7.09 -15.33 8.88
N CYS A 290 -6.72 -16.20 7.92
CA CYS A 290 -5.33 -16.59 7.71
C CYS A 290 -4.49 -15.43 7.13
N GLN A 291 -5.05 -14.63 6.22
CA GLN A 291 -4.38 -13.42 5.69
C GLN A 291 -4.08 -12.40 6.79
N LEU A 292 -4.98 -12.27 7.77
CA LEU A 292 -4.80 -11.46 8.98
C LEU A 292 -3.90 -12.12 10.05
N ARG A 293 -3.35 -13.31 9.77
CA ARG A 293 -2.49 -14.08 10.70
C ARG A 293 -3.18 -14.47 12.01
N LEU A 294 -4.49 -14.59 12.02
CA LEU A 294 -5.22 -15.03 13.20
C LEU A 294 -5.33 -16.56 13.28
N LEU A 295 -5.39 -17.21 12.13
CA LEU A 295 -5.50 -18.67 12.01
C LEU A 295 -4.34 -19.26 11.22
N THR A 296 -4.15 -20.58 11.38
CA THR A 296 -3.27 -21.42 10.57
C THR A 296 -3.98 -22.72 10.16
N SER A 297 -3.41 -23.46 9.22
CA SER A 297 -3.90 -24.76 8.79
C SER A 297 -2.76 -25.64 8.26
N ASP A 298 -2.74 -26.92 8.64
CA ASP A 298 -1.76 -27.89 8.15
C ASP A 298 -2.22 -28.58 6.85
N ASP A 299 -3.54 -28.60 6.58
CA ASP A 299 -4.15 -29.37 5.49
C ASP A 299 -5.15 -28.58 4.64
N ASN A 300 -5.32 -27.27 4.87
CA ASN A 300 -6.27 -26.37 4.20
C ASN A 300 -7.76 -26.73 4.45
N ILE A 301 -8.03 -27.61 5.41
CA ILE A 301 -9.38 -28.07 5.77
C ILE A 301 -9.67 -27.71 7.23
N HIS A 302 -8.68 -27.93 8.08
CA HIS A 302 -8.74 -27.78 9.53
C HIS A 302 -7.92 -26.56 9.96
N TYR A 303 -8.59 -25.63 10.64
CA TYR A 303 -8.03 -24.34 11.03
C TYR A 303 -7.87 -24.26 12.55
N HIS A 304 -6.76 -23.66 12.96
CA HIS A 304 -6.36 -23.54 14.37
C HIS A 304 -6.03 -22.08 14.70
N VAL A 305 -6.36 -21.65 15.91
CA VAL A 305 -6.01 -20.32 16.41
C VAL A 305 -4.50 -20.25 16.63
N GLN A 306 -3.88 -19.18 16.14
CA GLN A 306 -2.44 -18.96 16.33
C GLN A 306 -2.12 -18.71 17.82
N PRO A 307 -1.01 -19.24 18.36
CA PRO A 307 -0.72 -19.16 19.81
C PRO A 307 -0.65 -17.73 20.37
N TYR A 308 -0.20 -16.77 19.56
CA TYR A 308 -0.07 -15.35 19.94
C TYR A 308 -1.38 -14.57 19.87
N VAL A 309 -2.50 -15.14 19.45
CA VAL A 309 -3.77 -14.39 19.38
C VAL A 309 -4.32 -14.04 20.75
N GLN A 310 -3.93 -14.78 21.79
CA GLN A 310 -4.45 -14.58 23.15
C GLN A 310 -3.67 -13.52 23.97
N GLY A 311 -2.51 -13.06 23.49
CA GLY A 311 -1.65 -12.12 24.22
C GLY A 311 -2.13 -10.67 24.16
N ASN A 312 -1.17 -9.73 24.12
CA ASN A 312 -1.49 -8.31 24.19
C ASN A 312 -2.30 -7.83 22.98
N GLU A 313 -3.35 -7.09 23.28
CA GLU A 313 -4.34 -6.61 22.33
C GLU A 313 -3.77 -5.65 21.28
N GLN A 314 -3.11 -4.60 21.73
CA GLN A 314 -2.53 -3.59 20.85
C GLN A 314 -1.41 -4.19 19.99
N ALA A 315 -0.60 -5.09 20.56
CA ALA A 315 0.40 -5.84 19.81
C ALA A 315 -0.22 -6.73 18.73
N LEU A 316 -1.36 -7.37 19.02
CA LEU A 316 -2.09 -8.19 18.05
C LEU A 316 -2.58 -7.34 16.88
N LEU A 317 -3.24 -6.20 17.14
CA LEU A 317 -3.73 -5.31 16.08
C LEU A 317 -2.58 -4.81 15.20
N ARG A 318 -1.47 -4.38 15.82
CA ARG A 318 -0.27 -3.99 15.08
C ARG A 318 0.31 -5.13 14.25
N LEU A 319 0.35 -6.34 14.79
CA LEU A 319 0.82 -7.52 14.10
C LEU A 319 -0.07 -7.89 12.92
N MET A 320 -1.40 -7.88 13.09
CA MET A 320 -2.37 -8.19 12.02
C MET A 320 -2.15 -7.30 10.80
N VAL A 321 -1.90 -6.00 11.03
CA VAL A 321 -1.70 -5.03 9.95
C VAL A 321 -0.34 -5.19 9.28
N LEU A 322 0.74 -5.31 10.05
CA LEU A 322 2.09 -5.42 9.47
C LEU A 322 2.34 -6.77 8.80
N ALA A 323 1.67 -7.83 9.28
CA ALA A 323 1.80 -9.18 8.74
C ALA A 323 0.67 -9.56 7.75
N TYR A 324 -0.24 -8.62 7.44
CA TYR A 324 -1.35 -8.85 6.53
C TYR A 324 -0.86 -9.31 5.17
N LEU A 325 -1.44 -10.40 4.67
CA LEU A 325 -1.12 -10.97 3.37
C LEU A 325 -2.14 -10.54 2.31
N HIS A 326 -1.67 -9.82 1.30
CA HIS A 326 -2.48 -9.46 0.14
C HIS A 326 -2.16 -10.37 -1.05
N PRO A 327 -3.17 -11.03 -1.68
CA PRO A 327 -2.95 -11.86 -2.86
C PRO A 327 -2.35 -11.04 -4.02
N ASP A 328 -1.33 -11.58 -4.67
CA ASP A 328 -0.71 -10.97 -5.84
C ASP A 328 -1.63 -11.11 -7.07
N SER A 329 -1.66 -10.06 -7.88
CA SER A 329 -2.30 -10.00 -9.20
C SER A 329 -1.83 -11.09 -10.19
N SER A 330 -0.67 -11.71 -9.95
CA SER A 330 -0.05 -12.72 -10.84
C SER A 330 -0.57 -14.15 -10.66
N GLY A 331 -1.41 -14.43 -9.65
CA GLY A 331 -2.06 -15.74 -9.46
C GLY A 331 -2.54 -16.02 -8.03
N ALA A 332 -3.52 -16.91 -7.87
CA ALA A 332 -4.29 -17.14 -6.63
C ALA A 332 -3.54 -17.70 -5.41
N GLU A 333 -2.24 -18.00 -5.51
CA GLU A 333 -1.46 -18.66 -4.45
C GLU A 333 -0.21 -17.90 -4.02
N ARG A 334 0.05 -16.70 -4.57
CA ARG A 334 1.14 -15.84 -4.14
C ARG A 334 0.59 -14.69 -3.33
N TYR A 335 1.26 -14.40 -2.21
CA TYR A 335 0.90 -13.29 -1.33
C TYR A 335 2.06 -12.32 -1.19
N THR A 336 1.72 -11.07 -0.95
CA THR A 336 2.64 -9.97 -0.69
C THR A 336 2.31 -9.35 0.68
N LEU A 337 3.28 -8.65 1.25
CA LEU A 337 3.12 -7.92 2.50
C LEU A 337 2.99 -6.42 2.17
N PRO A 338 1.77 -5.82 2.24
CA PRO A 338 1.59 -4.40 1.96
C PRO A 338 2.45 -3.49 2.84
N ALA A 339 2.80 -3.96 4.05
CA ALA A 339 3.73 -3.31 4.97
C ALA A 339 5.06 -2.91 4.32
N ARG A 340 5.59 -3.70 3.36
CA ARG A 340 6.84 -3.37 2.64
C ARG A 340 6.76 -2.05 1.87
N LEU A 341 5.57 -1.72 1.35
CA LEU A 341 5.32 -0.47 0.64
C LEU A 341 4.99 0.67 1.61
N LEU A 342 4.27 0.37 2.68
CA LEU A 342 3.70 1.39 3.58
C LEU A 342 4.67 1.88 4.65
N LEU A 343 5.49 1.01 5.24
CA LEU A 343 6.43 1.42 6.29
C LEU A 343 7.42 2.53 5.87
N PRO A 344 8.02 2.50 4.65
CA PRO A 344 8.88 3.60 4.20
C PRO A 344 8.18 4.96 4.27
N ARG A 345 6.90 5.01 3.85
CA ARG A 345 6.10 6.25 3.90
C ARG A 345 5.85 6.72 5.32
N LEU A 346 5.50 5.80 6.21
CA LEU A 346 5.27 6.09 7.63
C LEU A 346 6.52 6.63 8.33
N ARG A 347 7.73 6.28 7.85
CA ARG A 347 9.00 6.79 8.38
C ARG A 347 9.36 8.19 7.86
N GLU A 348 9.11 8.43 6.57
CA GLU A 348 9.54 9.66 5.89
C GLU A 348 8.57 10.82 6.09
N ILE A 349 7.27 10.53 6.15
CA ILE A 349 6.22 11.54 6.12
C ILE A 349 5.73 11.83 7.54
N THR A 350 6.16 12.97 8.07
CA THR A 350 5.71 13.50 9.38
C THR A 350 4.58 14.53 9.24
N ALA A 351 4.38 15.07 8.03
CA ALA A 351 3.34 16.04 7.73
C ALA A 351 2.02 15.35 7.34
N THR A 352 0.91 16.02 7.64
CA THR A 352 -0.45 15.63 7.24
C THR A 352 -0.56 15.42 5.72
N GLN A 353 -1.22 14.34 5.30
CA GLN A 353 -1.40 13.94 3.90
C GLN A 353 -2.87 13.68 3.59
N ALA A 354 -3.32 13.88 2.36
CA ALA A 354 -4.69 13.52 1.96
C ALA A 354 -4.92 12.00 1.98
N MET A 355 -6.11 11.52 2.35
CA MET A 355 -6.41 10.08 2.49
C MET A 355 -6.10 9.25 1.23
N HIS A 356 -6.35 9.79 0.04
CA HIS A 356 -6.10 9.09 -1.22
C HIS A 356 -4.61 8.79 -1.50
N THR A 357 -3.68 9.42 -0.78
CA THR A 357 -2.23 9.20 -0.98
C THR A 357 -1.70 8.00 -0.21
N PHE A 358 -2.42 7.50 0.80
CA PHE A 358 -1.92 6.45 1.70
C PHE A 358 -1.57 5.16 0.95
N THR A 359 -2.46 4.74 0.05
CA THR A 359 -2.49 3.40 -0.57
C THR A 359 -2.82 3.46 -2.06
N ALA A 360 -2.41 4.53 -2.76
CA ALA A 360 -2.71 4.74 -4.18
C ALA A 360 -2.33 3.54 -5.09
N GLU A 361 -1.25 2.81 -4.77
CA GLU A 361 -0.83 1.61 -5.51
C GLU A 361 -1.67 0.37 -5.20
N LEU A 362 -2.32 0.33 -4.03
CA LEU A 362 -3.05 -0.84 -3.50
C LEU A 362 -4.55 -0.81 -3.83
N ARG A 363 -5.01 0.25 -4.51
CA ARG A 363 -6.35 0.43 -5.12
C ARG A 363 -7.52 -0.11 -4.28
N ARG A 364 -7.90 -1.38 -4.44
CA ARG A 364 -9.13 -1.97 -3.90
C ARG A 364 -9.14 -2.13 -2.38
N ILE A 365 -7.99 -2.37 -1.76
CA ILE A 365 -7.89 -2.52 -0.29
C ILE A 365 -7.52 -1.21 0.42
N ALA A 366 -7.32 -0.13 -0.36
CA ALA A 366 -6.81 1.14 0.12
C ALA A 366 -7.59 1.72 1.30
N PRO A 367 -8.94 1.81 1.26
CA PRO A 367 -9.72 2.38 2.36
C PRO A 367 -9.72 1.50 3.61
N GLN A 368 -9.79 0.18 3.41
CA GLN A 368 -9.79 -0.78 4.53
C GLN A 368 -8.44 -0.79 5.26
N LEU A 369 -7.33 -0.82 4.52
CA LEU A 369 -6.00 -0.72 5.13
C LEU A 369 -5.82 0.61 5.87
N LEU A 370 -6.30 1.73 5.33
CA LEU A 370 -6.20 3.02 6.01
C LEU A 370 -6.85 2.96 7.41
N ASN A 371 -8.09 2.47 7.50
CA ASN A 371 -8.78 2.32 8.78
C ASN A 371 -8.07 1.35 9.73
N TRP A 372 -7.57 0.22 9.20
CA TRP A 372 -6.81 -0.77 9.96
C TRP A 372 -5.49 -0.20 10.52
N TYR A 373 -4.75 0.58 9.74
CA TYR A 373 -3.52 1.23 10.24
C TYR A 373 -3.83 2.29 11.30
N ALA A 374 -4.97 2.99 11.20
CA ALA A 374 -5.42 3.93 12.22
C ALA A 374 -5.80 3.21 13.52
N GLU A 375 -6.56 2.13 13.40
CA GLU A 375 -6.98 1.28 14.52
C GLU A 375 -5.80 0.62 15.25
N ALA A 376 -4.78 0.18 14.50
CA ALA A 376 -3.52 -0.32 15.07
C ALA A 376 -2.63 0.78 15.69
N GLY A 377 -3.01 2.05 15.52
CA GLY A 377 -2.33 3.21 16.09
C GLY A 377 -1.04 3.60 15.36
N PHE A 378 -0.88 3.24 14.08
CA PHE A 378 0.24 3.69 13.24
C PHE A 378 0.00 5.07 12.62
N ILE A 379 -1.27 5.44 12.44
CA ILE A 379 -1.67 6.74 11.90
C ILE A 379 -2.86 7.30 12.68
N THR A 380 -3.09 8.60 12.56
CA THR A 380 -4.33 9.27 12.92
C THR A 380 -5.02 9.76 11.65
N ILE A 381 -6.35 9.75 11.63
CA ILE A 381 -7.17 10.26 10.53
C ILE A 381 -7.99 11.44 11.06
N ASP A 382 -8.03 12.54 10.31
CA ASP A 382 -8.84 13.73 10.58
C ASP A 382 -9.47 14.25 9.29
N ASP A 383 -10.79 14.49 9.28
CA ASP A 383 -11.63 14.85 8.12
C ASP A 383 -11.34 14.08 6.81
N ASP A 384 -10.33 14.51 6.05
CA ASP A 384 -9.88 13.95 4.75
C ASP A 384 -8.35 13.74 4.68
N HIS A 385 -7.70 13.68 5.85
CA HIS A 385 -6.25 13.58 5.97
C HIS A 385 -5.82 12.49 6.95
N TRP A 386 -4.59 11.99 6.75
CA TRP A 386 -3.91 11.09 7.65
C TRP A 386 -2.53 11.62 8.05
N GLN A 387 -2.05 11.19 9.21
CA GLN A 387 -0.70 11.51 9.70
C GLN A 387 -0.12 10.31 10.45
N ALA A 388 1.17 10.01 10.25
CA ALA A 388 1.86 8.98 11.01
C ALA A 388 1.97 9.35 12.50
N THR A 389 1.77 8.39 13.40
CA THR A 389 1.95 8.57 14.84
C THR A 389 3.43 8.45 15.22
N ALA A 390 3.89 9.30 16.15
CA ALA A 390 5.29 9.31 16.60
C ALA A 390 5.75 7.96 17.22
N ASP A 391 4.83 7.26 17.87
CA ASP A 391 5.10 5.98 18.55
C ASP A 391 4.60 4.76 17.76
N GLY A 392 4.11 4.96 16.53
CA GLY A 392 3.55 3.89 15.71
C GLY A 392 4.57 2.80 15.39
N LEU A 393 5.81 3.21 15.09
CA LEU A 393 6.92 2.33 14.70
C LEU A 393 7.92 2.07 15.85
N GLN A 394 7.54 2.35 17.09
CA GLN A 394 8.37 2.01 18.24
C GLN A 394 8.05 0.60 18.75
N PRO A 395 9.07 -0.17 19.19
CA PRO A 395 8.85 -1.45 19.85
C PRO A 395 7.97 -1.29 21.10
N LEU A 396 7.08 -2.25 21.33
CA LEU A 396 6.26 -2.29 22.54
C LEU A 396 7.06 -2.85 23.71
N LEU A 397 6.83 -2.30 24.91
CA LEU A 397 7.46 -2.79 26.15
C LEU A 397 6.63 -3.94 26.75
N GLY A 398 7.28 -5.09 26.97
CA GLY A 398 6.69 -6.25 27.65
C GLY A 398 7.30 -7.56 27.18
N GLU A 399 6.96 -8.65 27.89
CA GLU A 399 7.47 -10.01 27.61
C GLU A 399 6.40 -10.95 27.04
N ASP A 400 5.21 -10.42 26.74
CA ASP A 400 4.13 -11.19 26.14
C ASP A 400 4.51 -11.71 24.74
N ALA A 401 4.11 -12.95 24.42
CA ALA A 401 4.51 -13.62 23.17
C ALA A 401 4.07 -12.84 21.93
N THR A 402 2.90 -12.18 21.96
CA THR A 402 2.41 -11.34 20.87
C THR A 402 3.24 -10.08 20.70
N MET A 403 3.62 -9.43 21.81
CA MET A 403 4.53 -8.28 21.79
C MET A 403 5.91 -8.66 21.26
N GLN A 404 6.48 -9.78 21.71
CA GLN A 404 7.77 -10.26 21.24
C GLN A 404 7.75 -10.55 19.74
N LEU A 405 6.69 -11.23 19.26
CA LEU A 405 6.52 -11.52 17.84
C LEU A 405 6.33 -10.24 17.01
N TYR A 406 5.52 -9.28 17.49
CA TYR A 406 5.37 -7.97 16.86
C TYR A 406 6.71 -7.22 16.77
N ASN A 407 7.46 -7.15 17.87
CA ASN A 407 8.75 -6.46 17.93
C ASN A 407 9.78 -7.12 16.99
N ALA A 408 9.81 -8.46 16.93
CA ALA A 408 10.65 -9.20 16.01
C ALA A 408 10.24 -8.94 14.55
N LEU A 409 8.93 -8.93 14.25
CA LEU A 409 8.41 -8.66 12.92
C LEU A 409 8.79 -7.25 12.46
N LEU A 410 8.56 -6.25 13.31
CA LEU A 410 8.89 -4.86 13.04
C LEU A 410 10.39 -4.69 12.81
N THR A 411 11.23 -5.30 13.65
CA THR A 411 12.69 -5.24 13.50
C THR A 411 13.14 -5.84 12.17
N THR A 412 12.61 -7.00 11.80
CA THR A 412 12.93 -7.67 10.52
C THR A 412 12.45 -6.85 9.31
N LEU A 413 11.24 -6.28 9.36
CA LEU A 413 10.71 -5.39 8.32
C LEU A 413 11.58 -4.14 8.14
N LEU A 414 11.95 -3.48 9.23
CA LEU A 414 12.79 -2.28 9.19
C LEU A 414 14.21 -2.60 8.69
N ALA A 415 14.78 -3.74 9.10
CA ALA A 415 16.06 -4.21 8.58
C ALA A 415 16.01 -4.42 7.06
N GLU A 416 14.95 -5.05 6.54
CA GLU A 416 14.74 -5.25 5.11
C GLU A 416 14.67 -3.92 4.35
N ILE A 417 13.90 -2.95 4.89
CA ILE A 417 13.74 -1.61 4.31
C ILE A 417 15.04 -0.83 4.31
N ASP A 418 15.86 -0.97 5.36
CA ASP A 418 17.20 -0.37 5.45
C ASP A 418 18.21 -1.07 4.52
N GLY A 419 17.78 -2.07 3.72
CA GLY A 419 18.65 -2.83 2.83
C GLY A 419 19.60 -3.77 3.57
N LYS A 420 19.36 -4.05 4.85
CA LYS A 420 20.11 -5.07 5.57
C LYS A 420 19.72 -6.43 5.00
N PRO A 421 20.71 -7.28 4.68
CA PRO A 421 20.42 -8.55 4.06
C PRO A 421 19.67 -9.46 5.06
N ASN A 422 18.46 -9.88 4.68
CA ASN A 422 17.69 -10.94 5.35
C ASN A 422 18.11 -12.35 4.87
N ASP A 423 19.27 -12.41 4.23
CA ASP A 423 19.90 -13.58 3.64
C ASP A 423 21.41 -13.50 3.92
N LEU A 424 22.17 -14.55 3.65
CA LEU A 424 23.62 -14.47 3.74
C LEU A 424 24.14 -13.42 2.74
N PRO A 425 24.96 -12.46 3.17
CA PRO A 425 25.47 -11.42 2.26
C PRO A 425 26.44 -12.05 1.26
N ASP A 426 26.25 -11.82 -0.04
CA ASP A 426 27.17 -12.33 -1.07
C ASP A 426 28.63 -12.00 -0.75
N VAL A 427 29.54 -12.91 -1.15
CA VAL A 427 30.99 -12.70 -0.96
C VAL A 427 31.43 -11.44 -1.67
N THR A 428 32.17 -10.57 -0.97
CA THR A 428 32.66 -9.31 -1.56
C THR A 428 33.81 -9.54 -2.55
N MET A 429 34.04 -8.59 -3.48
CA MET A 429 35.02 -8.76 -4.57
C MET A 429 36.43 -9.07 -4.08
N ASP A 430 36.91 -8.29 -3.11
CA ASP A 430 38.28 -8.34 -2.64
C ASP A 430 38.43 -9.12 -1.32
N GLU A 431 37.43 -9.93 -0.96
CA GLU A 431 37.50 -10.76 0.25
C GLU A 431 38.59 -11.83 0.07
N PRO A 432 39.61 -11.88 0.95
CA PRO A 432 40.59 -12.96 0.90
C PRO A 432 39.92 -14.31 1.17
N LEU A 433 40.57 -15.40 0.75
CA LEU A 433 40.10 -16.75 1.12
C LEU A 433 39.99 -16.83 2.66
N PRO A 434 38.81 -17.23 3.19
CA PRO A 434 38.65 -17.30 4.63
C PRO A 434 39.60 -18.36 5.21
N PRO A 435 40.05 -18.19 6.47
CA PRO A 435 40.84 -19.20 7.13
C PRO A 435 40.05 -20.51 7.19
N VAL A 436 40.75 -21.63 6.98
CA VAL A 436 40.17 -22.96 7.18
C VAL A 436 39.81 -23.10 8.65
N ARG A 437 38.52 -23.33 8.93
CA ARG A 437 38.01 -23.63 10.26
C ARG A 437 37.98 -25.13 10.45
N ASP A 438 38.26 -25.60 11.67
CA ASP A 438 38.11 -27.00 12.07
C ASP A 438 38.73 -28.01 11.08
N ILE A 439 40.03 -27.85 10.83
CA ILE A 439 40.76 -28.76 9.93
C ILE A 439 40.73 -30.21 10.43
N GLU A 440 40.67 -30.42 11.75
CA GLU A 440 40.59 -31.74 12.38
C GLU A 440 39.29 -32.47 12.01
N ALA A 441 38.13 -31.80 12.07
CA ALA A 441 36.88 -32.40 11.62
C ALA A 441 36.90 -32.72 10.12
N VAL A 442 37.46 -31.84 9.29
CA VAL A 442 37.61 -32.09 7.84
C VAL A 442 38.50 -33.31 7.58
N LEU A 443 39.61 -33.44 8.31
CA LEU A 443 40.52 -34.58 8.23
C LEU A 443 39.83 -35.88 8.64
N GLN A 444 39.05 -35.85 9.72
CA GLN A 444 38.25 -37.00 10.15
C GLN A 444 37.24 -37.41 9.07
N GLU A 445 36.49 -36.46 8.50
CA GLU A 445 35.52 -36.73 7.43
C GLU A 445 36.20 -37.33 6.19
N LEU A 446 37.33 -36.77 5.75
CA LEU A 446 38.09 -37.29 4.61
C LEU A 446 38.68 -38.68 4.87
N SER A 447 39.19 -38.93 6.09
CA SER A 447 39.84 -40.20 6.46
C SER A 447 38.90 -41.41 6.45
N ARG A 448 37.58 -41.18 6.57
CA ARG A 448 36.57 -42.25 6.50
C ARG A 448 36.53 -42.91 5.13
N GLU A 449 36.92 -42.18 4.08
CA GLU A 449 36.81 -42.64 2.69
C GLU A 449 38.14 -42.62 1.93
N LEU A 450 39.13 -41.84 2.40
CA LEU A 450 40.42 -41.66 1.75
C LEU A 450 41.56 -41.84 2.75
N ILE A 451 42.46 -42.79 2.47
CA ILE A 451 43.68 -43.00 3.26
C ILE A 451 44.72 -41.98 2.78
N ILE A 452 44.70 -40.77 3.36
CA ILE A 452 45.61 -39.67 3.03
C ILE A 452 46.23 -39.15 4.33
N ASP A 453 47.55 -38.98 4.31
CA ASP A 453 48.30 -38.41 5.43
C ASP A 453 47.83 -36.97 5.71
N GLU A 454 47.50 -36.70 6.97
CA GLU A 454 47.12 -35.38 7.47
C GLU A 454 48.13 -34.30 7.09
N GLN A 455 49.44 -34.60 7.14
CA GLN A 455 50.48 -33.62 6.79
C GLN A 455 50.36 -33.14 5.35
N VAL A 456 49.89 -34.01 4.44
CA VAL A 456 49.65 -33.66 3.03
C VAL A 456 48.49 -32.68 2.92
N ILE A 457 47.39 -32.94 3.63
CA ILE A 457 46.21 -32.07 3.62
C ILE A 457 46.55 -30.70 4.23
N GLN A 458 47.27 -30.66 5.35
CA GLN A 458 47.75 -29.40 5.95
C GLN A 458 48.64 -28.62 4.98
N ARG A 459 49.54 -29.29 4.24
CA ARG A 459 50.39 -28.65 3.22
C ARG A 459 49.58 -28.08 2.07
N ILE A 460 48.55 -28.78 1.62
CA ILE A 460 47.62 -28.30 0.60
C ILE A 460 46.91 -27.04 1.11
N CYS A 461 46.33 -27.08 2.32
CA CYS A 461 45.63 -25.95 2.92
C CYS A 461 46.52 -24.71 3.01
N ARG A 462 47.75 -24.83 3.54
CA ARG A 462 48.71 -23.72 3.62
C ARG A 462 49.04 -23.13 2.25
N SER A 463 49.14 -23.98 1.23
CA SER A 463 49.43 -23.53 -0.14
C SER A 463 48.26 -22.75 -0.73
N LEU A 464 47.03 -23.25 -0.56
CA LEU A 464 45.82 -22.60 -1.06
C LEU A 464 45.55 -21.28 -0.34
N LEU A 465 45.69 -21.24 1.00
CA LEU A 465 45.53 -20.00 1.79
C LEU A 465 46.59 -18.94 1.45
N ALA A 466 47.76 -19.35 0.98
CA ALA A 466 48.79 -18.44 0.47
C ALA A 466 48.50 -17.94 -0.98
N GLY A 467 47.29 -18.20 -1.51
CA GLY A 467 46.88 -17.81 -2.86
C GLY A 467 47.55 -18.63 -3.98
N ARG A 468 48.16 -19.78 -3.66
CA ARG A 468 48.89 -20.60 -4.66
C ARG A 468 48.00 -21.68 -5.24
N HIS A 469 48.25 -22.03 -6.50
CA HIS A 469 47.67 -23.21 -7.13
C HIS A 469 48.38 -24.49 -6.65
N VAL A 470 47.62 -25.57 -6.48
CA VAL A 470 48.13 -26.87 -6.00
C VAL A 470 48.04 -27.91 -7.11
N VAL A 471 49.12 -28.66 -7.28
CA VAL A 471 49.16 -29.82 -8.18
C VAL A 471 49.27 -31.10 -7.36
N LEU A 472 48.27 -31.97 -7.49
CA LEU A 472 48.29 -33.30 -6.90
C LEU A 472 48.94 -34.27 -7.89
N SER A 473 50.09 -34.83 -7.52
CA SER A 473 50.83 -35.81 -8.33
C SER A 473 51.03 -37.11 -7.55
N GLY A 474 50.99 -38.25 -8.26
CA GLY A 474 51.15 -39.57 -7.65
C GLY A 474 50.60 -40.70 -8.53
N PRO A 475 50.84 -41.98 -8.16
CA PRO A 475 50.37 -43.16 -8.89
C PRO A 475 48.86 -43.14 -9.17
N PRO A 476 48.37 -43.77 -10.25
CA PRO A 476 46.93 -43.94 -10.47
C PRO A 476 46.29 -44.68 -9.28
N GLY A 477 45.04 -44.34 -8.96
CA GLY A 477 44.30 -44.99 -7.86
C GLY A 477 44.51 -44.40 -6.46
N THR A 478 45.43 -43.44 -6.26
CA THR A 478 45.70 -42.85 -4.93
C THR A 478 44.70 -41.77 -4.47
N GLY A 479 43.45 -41.81 -4.94
CA GLY A 479 42.39 -40.88 -4.48
C GLY A 479 42.55 -39.39 -4.86
N LYS A 480 43.55 -39.00 -5.68
CA LYS A 480 43.82 -37.58 -6.04
C LYS A 480 42.60 -36.83 -6.58
N THR A 481 41.85 -37.46 -7.49
CA THR A 481 40.66 -36.86 -8.09
C THR A 481 39.55 -36.67 -7.06
N GLU A 482 39.42 -37.61 -6.12
CA GLU A 482 38.42 -37.53 -5.07
C GLU A 482 38.79 -36.46 -4.02
N LEU A 483 40.07 -36.38 -3.66
CA LEU A 483 40.58 -35.30 -2.80
C LEU A 483 40.32 -33.94 -3.45
N ALA A 484 40.69 -33.76 -4.73
CA ALA A 484 40.44 -32.50 -5.44
C ALA A 484 38.96 -32.15 -5.56
N ARG A 485 38.08 -33.16 -5.60
CA ARG A 485 36.63 -32.99 -5.69
C ARG A 485 36.01 -32.48 -4.39
N ARG A 486 36.43 -33.03 -3.24
CA ARG A 486 35.78 -32.75 -1.95
C ARG A 486 36.43 -31.64 -1.16
N LEU A 487 37.74 -31.49 -1.29
CA LEU A 487 38.50 -30.60 -0.42
C LEU A 487 37.99 -29.14 -0.44
N PRO A 488 37.64 -28.53 -1.59
CA PRO A 488 37.15 -27.14 -1.61
C PRO A 488 35.80 -26.92 -0.90
N SER A 489 34.89 -27.90 -0.95
CA SER A 489 33.59 -27.79 -0.27
C SER A 489 33.66 -28.11 1.22
N LEU A 490 34.69 -28.83 1.65
CA LEU A 490 34.93 -29.17 3.06
C LEU A 490 35.71 -28.08 3.80
N LEU A 491 36.84 -27.63 3.24
CA LEU A 491 37.75 -26.69 3.91
C LEU A 491 37.11 -25.34 4.23
N TRP A 492 36.18 -24.90 3.39
CA TRP A 492 35.52 -23.60 3.50
C TRP A 492 34.03 -23.72 3.76
N ARG A 493 33.57 -24.89 4.22
CA ARG A 493 32.20 -25.06 4.69
C ARG A 493 31.96 -24.11 5.87
N GLU A 494 30.96 -23.26 5.73
CA GLU A 494 30.56 -22.37 6.82
C GLU A 494 29.60 -23.11 7.75
N PRO A 495 29.55 -22.78 9.04
CA PRO A 495 28.49 -23.29 9.90
C PRO A 495 27.13 -22.85 9.36
N ALA A 496 26.12 -23.70 9.52
CA ALA A 496 24.74 -23.30 9.24
C ALA A 496 24.36 -22.14 10.17
N GLN A 497 23.70 -21.14 9.59
CA GLN A 497 23.21 -19.95 10.29
C GLN A 497 21.70 -19.95 10.16
N THR A 498 21.01 -19.77 11.28
CA THR A 498 19.56 -19.58 11.27
C THR A 498 19.28 -18.11 11.03
N LEU A 499 18.63 -17.79 9.91
CA LEU A 499 18.20 -16.44 9.58
C LEU A 499 16.69 -16.31 9.78
N THR A 500 16.27 -15.19 10.36
CA THR A 500 14.85 -14.86 10.49
C THR A 500 14.38 -14.13 9.23
N GLN A 501 13.35 -14.66 8.58
CA GLN A 501 12.78 -14.09 7.36
C GLN A 501 11.27 -13.83 7.50
N LEU A 502 10.79 -12.82 6.75
CA LEU A 502 9.36 -12.55 6.63
C LEU A 502 8.69 -13.66 5.81
N ALA A 503 7.67 -14.29 6.38
CA ALA A 503 6.92 -15.32 5.67
C ALA A 503 5.83 -14.72 4.79
N THR A 504 5.68 -15.22 3.57
CA THR A 504 4.54 -14.88 2.69
C THR A 504 3.59 -16.05 2.45
N GLY A 505 3.85 -17.22 3.05
CA GLY A 505 2.92 -18.35 3.02
C GLY A 505 1.68 -18.09 3.88
N LEU A 506 0.49 -18.41 3.33
CA LEU A 506 -0.80 -18.16 3.97
C LEU A 506 -0.95 -18.84 5.35
N TYR A 507 -0.41 -20.05 5.50
CA TYR A 507 -0.50 -20.84 6.73
C TYR A 507 0.78 -20.80 7.58
N GLN A 508 1.74 -19.96 7.22
CA GLN A 508 2.96 -19.81 7.99
C GLN A 508 2.76 -18.78 9.13
N PRO A 509 3.54 -18.85 10.22
CA PRO A 509 3.66 -17.73 11.14
C PRO A 509 4.26 -16.50 10.42
N PRO A 510 4.12 -15.27 10.96
CA PRO A 510 4.64 -14.05 10.33
C PRO A 510 6.16 -14.07 10.07
N LEU A 511 6.90 -14.78 10.91
CA LEU A 511 8.34 -14.96 10.82
C LEU A 511 8.67 -16.44 10.75
N ILE A 512 9.63 -16.79 9.89
CA ILE A 512 10.18 -18.14 9.79
C ILE A 512 11.68 -18.10 10.03
N GLU A 513 12.19 -19.18 10.61
CA GLU A 513 13.61 -19.44 10.76
C GLU A 513 14.08 -20.32 9.61
N VAL A 514 14.99 -19.80 8.79
CA VAL A 514 15.53 -20.50 7.62
C VAL A 514 17.00 -20.83 7.90
N PRO A 515 17.37 -22.13 7.93
CA PRO A 515 18.76 -22.52 8.03
C PRO A 515 19.46 -22.28 6.70
N GLU A 516 20.41 -21.35 6.68
CA GLU A 516 21.23 -21.02 5.53
C GLU A 516 22.68 -21.47 5.76
N GLN A 517 23.31 -22.03 4.71
CA GLN A 517 24.69 -22.50 4.82
C GLN A 517 25.43 -22.35 3.49
N ARG A 518 26.66 -21.84 3.55
CA ARG A 518 27.60 -21.98 2.43
C ARG A 518 28.38 -23.28 2.53
N HIS A 519 28.29 -24.11 1.50
CA HIS A 519 29.00 -25.38 1.40
C HIS A 519 30.44 -25.23 0.86
N GLY A 520 31.12 -24.13 1.20
CA GLY A 520 32.47 -23.82 0.71
C GLY A 520 32.47 -23.45 -0.78
N TYR A 521 33.32 -24.10 -1.57
CA TYR A 521 33.38 -23.91 -3.02
C TYR A 521 32.85 -25.13 -3.76
N ALA A 522 31.96 -24.90 -4.71
CA ALA A 522 31.60 -25.91 -5.70
C ALA A 522 32.81 -26.20 -6.58
N ILE A 523 32.79 -27.32 -7.30
CA ILE A 523 33.87 -27.65 -8.24
C ILE A 523 33.37 -27.64 -9.68
N GLU A 524 34.24 -27.19 -10.58
CA GLU A 524 34.14 -27.46 -12.00
C GLU A 524 35.30 -28.37 -12.38
N MET A 525 35.02 -29.66 -12.56
CA MET A 525 36.03 -30.64 -12.93
C MET A 525 36.07 -30.79 -14.44
N VAL A 526 37.24 -30.55 -15.02
CA VAL A 526 37.47 -30.67 -16.47
C VAL A 526 38.72 -31.48 -16.74
N THR A 527 38.69 -32.28 -17.78
CA THR A 527 39.81 -33.16 -18.15
C THR A 527 40.59 -32.53 -19.29
N ALA A 528 41.82 -32.12 -19.00
CA ALA A 528 42.75 -31.61 -19.98
C ALA A 528 43.33 -32.74 -20.84
N THR A 529 43.13 -32.63 -22.16
CA THR A 529 43.69 -33.55 -23.17
C THR A 529 44.92 -32.93 -23.83
N GLU A 530 45.64 -33.70 -24.66
CA GLU A 530 46.83 -33.21 -25.37
C GLU A 530 46.49 -32.13 -26.43
N ASP A 531 45.23 -32.07 -26.87
CA ASP A 531 44.74 -31.16 -27.90
C ASP A 531 44.31 -29.79 -27.36
N TRP A 532 44.31 -29.61 -26.03
CA TRP A 532 43.95 -28.33 -25.42
C TRP A 532 44.88 -27.20 -25.87
N GLY A 533 44.25 -26.14 -26.37
CA GLY A 533 44.89 -24.88 -26.72
C GLY A 533 44.42 -23.72 -25.83
N VAL A 534 44.87 -22.51 -26.18
CA VAL A 534 44.43 -21.26 -25.51
C VAL A 534 42.91 -21.09 -25.59
N ARG A 535 42.30 -21.55 -26.69
CA ARG A 535 40.85 -21.47 -26.90
C ARG A 535 40.04 -22.27 -25.88
N ASP A 536 40.54 -23.41 -25.43
CA ASP A 536 39.84 -24.28 -24.47
C ASP A 536 39.97 -23.75 -23.03
N VAL A 537 41.07 -23.06 -22.71
CA VAL A 537 41.35 -22.55 -21.36
C VAL A 537 40.81 -21.14 -21.19
N ILE A 538 41.19 -20.21 -22.07
CA ILE A 538 40.84 -18.78 -21.98
C ILE A 538 39.62 -18.47 -22.85
N GLY A 539 39.63 -18.90 -24.10
CA GLY A 539 38.56 -18.63 -25.05
C GLY A 539 39.08 -18.19 -26.41
N GLY A 540 38.15 -18.01 -27.35
CA GLY A 540 38.47 -17.57 -28.70
C GLY A 540 37.24 -17.51 -29.59
N ILE A 541 37.46 -17.11 -30.84
CA ILE A 541 36.37 -16.95 -31.81
C ILE A 541 35.80 -18.32 -32.17
N ALA A 542 34.48 -18.46 -32.05
CA ALA A 542 33.73 -19.67 -32.35
C ALA A 542 32.54 -19.37 -33.28
N PRO A 543 32.24 -20.25 -34.23
CA PRO A 543 31.00 -20.17 -34.98
C PRO A 543 29.79 -20.51 -34.08
N CYS A 544 28.71 -19.76 -34.23
CA CYS A 544 27.40 -19.94 -33.61
C CYS A 544 26.31 -19.83 -34.67
N LEU A 545 25.24 -20.62 -34.54
CA LEU A 545 24.08 -20.56 -35.44
C LEU A 545 23.09 -19.51 -34.91
N ASP A 546 22.59 -18.66 -35.81
CA ASP A 546 21.55 -17.68 -35.48
C ASP A 546 20.20 -18.37 -35.23
N SER A 547 19.61 -18.18 -34.05
CA SER A 547 18.35 -18.84 -33.66
C SER A 547 17.11 -18.17 -34.25
N ASP A 548 17.22 -16.93 -34.75
CA ASP A 548 16.07 -16.09 -35.12
C ASP A 548 15.77 -16.04 -36.63
N GLY A 549 16.52 -16.75 -37.47
CA GLY A 549 16.36 -16.69 -38.92
C GLY A 549 16.05 -18.05 -39.57
N ARG A 550 15.01 -18.10 -40.42
CA ARG A 550 14.65 -19.25 -41.30
C ARG A 550 15.75 -19.72 -42.27
N THR A 551 16.95 -19.17 -42.15
CA THR A 551 18.18 -19.51 -42.88
C THR A 551 19.29 -19.53 -41.83
N GLY A 552 19.75 -20.69 -41.38
CA GLY A 552 20.76 -20.86 -40.33
C GLY A 552 22.12 -20.23 -40.67
N SER A 553 22.19 -18.89 -40.61
CA SER A 553 23.38 -18.12 -40.95
C SER A 553 24.43 -18.26 -39.85
N LEU A 554 25.69 -18.43 -40.26
CA LEU A 554 26.82 -18.62 -39.37
C LEU A 554 27.29 -17.26 -38.83
N ARG A 555 27.27 -17.07 -37.51
CA ARG A 555 27.84 -15.90 -36.82
C ARG A 555 29.10 -16.31 -36.08
N TYR A 556 30.09 -15.42 -35.97
CA TYR A 556 31.26 -15.66 -35.14
C TYR A 556 31.17 -14.84 -33.86
N THR A 557 31.31 -15.51 -32.71
CA THR A 557 31.26 -14.89 -31.39
C THR A 557 32.48 -15.30 -30.56
N ILE A 558 32.75 -14.59 -29.47
CA ILE A 558 33.77 -15.01 -28.50
C ILE A 558 33.15 -16.10 -27.64
N ALA A 559 33.69 -17.32 -27.72
CA ALA A 559 33.38 -18.39 -26.80
C ALA A 559 34.44 -18.45 -25.70
N TYR A 560 34.01 -18.40 -24.45
CA TYR A 560 34.90 -18.47 -23.29
C TYR A 560 35.34 -19.91 -23.01
N GLY A 561 36.64 -20.07 -22.75
CA GLY A 561 37.23 -21.33 -22.31
C GLY A 561 36.90 -21.63 -20.85
N HIS A 562 37.34 -22.78 -20.36
CA HIS A 562 37.01 -23.28 -19.02
C HIS A 562 37.38 -22.30 -17.90
N LEU A 563 38.59 -21.70 -17.92
CA LEU A 563 39.00 -20.76 -16.88
C LEU A 563 38.13 -19.51 -16.87
N THR A 564 37.97 -18.88 -18.04
CA THR A 564 37.19 -17.64 -18.15
C THR A 564 35.74 -17.88 -17.80
N ARG A 565 35.14 -19.01 -18.23
CA ARG A 565 33.76 -19.35 -17.88
C ARG A 565 33.60 -19.59 -16.38
N THR A 566 34.50 -20.34 -15.73
CA THR A 566 34.44 -20.56 -14.28
C THR A 566 34.54 -19.23 -13.52
N LEU A 567 35.42 -18.32 -13.96
CA LEU A 567 35.56 -16.99 -13.37
C LEU A 567 34.28 -16.17 -13.54
N LEU A 568 33.75 -16.09 -14.76
CA LEU A 568 32.56 -15.30 -15.06
C LEU A 568 31.31 -15.78 -14.30
N ARG A 569 31.22 -17.07 -13.97
CA ARG A 569 30.13 -17.62 -13.14
C ARG A 569 30.07 -17.04 -11.72
N HIS A 570 31.13 -16.40 -11.23
CA HIS A 570 31.11 -15.71 -9.93
C HIS A 570 30.48 -14.31 -10.00
N PHE A 571 30.08 -13.84 -11.18
CA PHE A 571 29.55 -12.50 -11.38
C PHE A 571 28.10 -12.54 -11.87
N ALA A 572 27.30 -11.58 -11.41
CA ALA A 572 25.91 -11.43 -11.83
C ALA A 572 25.79 -11.12 -13.35
N GLY A 573 24.76 -11.67 -13.97
CA GLY A 573 24.40 -11.36 -15.37
C GLY A 573 25.27 -12.02 -16.46
N THR A 574 26.10 -13.00 -16.13
CA THR A 574 27.04 -13.65 -17.09
C THR A 574 26.48 -14.88 -17.82
N GLU A 575 25.18 -15.17 -17.72
CA GLU A 575 24.54 -16.35 -18.33
C GLU A 575 25.34 -17.65 -18.12
N ASP A 576 25.62 -18.00 -16.86
CA ASP A 576 26.45 -19.17 -16.52
C ASP A 576 27.88 -19.09 -17.11
N GLY A 577 28.45 -17.89 -17.09
CA GLY A 577 29.78 -17.56 -17.58
C GLY A 577 29.95 -17.54 -19.10
N ARG A 578 28.85 -17.49 -19.86
CA ARG A 578 28.85 -17.43 -21.33
C ARG A 578 28.94 -16.02 -21.87
N THR A 579 28.57 -15.03 -21.06
CA THR A 579 28.59 -13.61 -21.42
C THR A 579 29.41 -12.83 -20.39
N LEU A 580 29.85 -11.63 -20.77
CA LEU A 580 30.44 -10.71 -19.80
C LEU A 580 29.33 -10.12 -18.92
N PRO A 581 29.66 -9.69 -17.69
CA PRO A 581 28.70 -9.01 -16.83
C PRO A 581 28.17 -7.75 -17.53
N PRO A 582 26.87 -7.44 -17.40
CA PRO A 582 26.30 -6.25 -17.98
C PRO A 582 26.80 -5.00 -17.22
N GLY A 583 27.40 -4.06 -17.94
CA GLY A 583 27.89 -2.79 -17.38
C GLY A 583 29.36 -2.81 -16.96
N THR A 584 29.79 -1.75 -16.28
CA THR A 584 31.19 -1.57 -15.82
C THR A 584 31.43 -2.02 -14.38
N GLU A 585 30.36 -2.17 -13.60
CA GLU A 585 30.47 -2.57 -12.20
C GLU A 585 30.35 -4.10 -12.07
N LEU A 586 31.42 -4.73 -11.58
CA LEU A 586 31.44 -6.16 -11.35
C LEU A 586 30.79 -6.47 -9.99
N LYS A 587 29.62 -7.11 -10.01
CA LYS A 587 28.96 -7.60 -8.80
C LYS A 587 29.17 -9.10 -8.65
N ARG A 588 29.82 -9.51 -7.56
CA ARG A 588 30.08 -10.91 -7.22
C ARG A 588 28.80 -11.48 -6.64
N GLN A 589 28.53 -12.74 -6.92
CA GLN A 589 27.41 -13.48 -6.36
C GLN A 589 27.86 -14.86 -5.90
N ASP A 590 27.16 -15.38 -4.91
CA ASP A 590 27.32 -16.78 -4.56
C ASP A 590 26.86 -17.70 -5.70
N TYR A 591 27.47 -18.88 -5.78
CA TYR A 591 27.09 -19.89 -6.76
C TYR A 591 26.05 -20.83 -6.16
N HIS A 592 24.96 -21.06 -6.89
CA HIS A 592 23.95 -22.04 -6.55
C HIS A 592 24.04 -23.23 -7.51
N ASP A 593 24.07 -24.46 -6.95
CA ASP A 593 24.01 -25.66 -7.77
C ASP A 593 22.58 -26.01 -8.20
N LYS A 594 22.42 -27.11 -8.96
CA LYS A 594 21.12 -27.56 -9.46
C LYS A 594 20.17 -28.02 -8.35
N GLU A 595 20.69 -28.34 -7.17
CA GLU A 595 19.93 -28.75 -5.98
C GLU A 595 19.62 -27.54 -5.08
N GLY A 596 20.02 -26.33 -5.49
CA GLY A 596 19.81 -25.09 -4.75
C GLY A 596 20.86 -24.82 -3.67
N ARG A 597 21.87 -25.69 -3.50
CA ARG A 597 22.90 -25.48 -2.47
C ARG A 597 23.77 -24.29 -2.82
N ARG A 598 24.05 -23.48 -1.79
CA ARG A 598 24.82 -22.23 -1.91
C ARG A 598 26.31 -22.46 -1.65
N TYR A 599 27.15 -21.85 -2.46
CA TYR A 599 28.61 -21.91 -2.39
C TYR A 599 29.21 -20.50 -2.58
N ARG A 600 30.39 -20.24 -2.00
CA ARG A 600 31.18 -19.01 -2.19
C ARG A 600 31.61 -18.74 -3.64
N GLY A 601 31.47 -19.76 -4.49
CA GLY A 601 31.88 -19.76 -5.88
C GLY A 601 32.22 -21.16 -6.34
N ILE A 602 32.93 -21.21 -7.47
CA ILE A 602 33.32 -22.42 -8.18
C ILE A 602 34.84 -22.49 -8.27
N TRP A 603 35.40 -23.64 -7.90
CA TRP A 603 36.80 -23.98 -8.01
C TRP A 603 37.05 -24.81 -9.27
N LEU A 604 37.89 -24.31 -10.17
CA LEU A 604 38.28 -25.05 -11.37
C LEU A 604 39.30 -26.14 -11.01
N VAL A 605 38.97 -27.40 -11.29
CA VAL A 605 39.84 -28.56 -11.11
C VAL A 605 40.21 -29.12 -12.47
N LEU A 606 41.48 -28.94 -12.85
CA LEU A 606 42.04 -29.49 -14.09
C LEU A 606 42.61 -30.89 -13.83
N MET A 607 41.96 -31.92 -14.37
CA MET A 607 42.50 -33.28 -14.38
C MET A 607 43.33 -33.51 -15.64
N SER A 608 44.58 -33.93 -15.53
CA SER A 608 45.42 -34.27 -16.69
C SER A 608 45.74 -35.75 -16.72
N LEU A 609 45.60 -36.37 -17.90
CA LEU A 609 46.04 -37.74 -18.15
C LEU A 609 47.58 -37.84 -18.32
N ARG A 610 48.30 -36.72 -18.57
CA ARG A 610 49.78 -36.65 -18.66
C ARG A 610 50.33 -35.27 -18.27
N VAL A 611 50.78 -35.14 -17.03
CA VAL A 611 51.15 -33.87 -16.34
C VAL A 611 52.33 -33.09 -16.98
N ARG A 612 53.25 -33.73 -17.72
CA ARG A 612 54.54 -33.10 -18.10
C ARG A 612 54.49 -32.04 -19.22
N ARG A 613 53.48 -32.03 -20.11
CA ARG A 613 53.41 -31.06 -21.23
C ARG A 613 52.46 -29.88 -20.97
N LEU A 614 51.36 -30.09 -20.24
CA LEU A 614 50.39 -29.04 -19.92
C LEU A 614 51.02 -27.89 -19.11
N MET A 615 51.94 -28.21 -18.18
CA MET A 615 52.60 -27.23 -17.33
C MET A 615 53.54 -26.26 -18.07
N ARG A 616 54.19 -26.69 -19.17
CA ARG A 616 55.04 -25.79 -19.97
C ARG A 616 54.24 -24.74 -20.74
N ARG A 617 52.95 -24.98 -20.98
CA ARG A 617 52.07 -24.04 -21.69
C ARG A 617 51.32 -23.09 -20.75
N LEU A 618 50.95 -23.56 -19.54
CA LEU A 618 50.29 -22.71 -18.54
C LEU A 618 51.25 -21.75 -17.82
N ALA A 619 52.54 -22.06 -17.71
CA ALA A 619 53.53 -21.18 -17.07
C ALA A 619 54.01 -19.99 -17.95
N VAL A 620 53.50 -19.88 -19.18
CA VAL A 620 53.84 -18.82 -20.16
C VAL A 620 52.68 -17.83 -20.34
N CYS A 621 51.54 -18.06 -19.69
CA CYS A 621 50.37 -17.16 -19.71
C CYS A 621 50.27 -16.36 -18.42
#